data_AF-A0A8T1KWG4-F1
#
_entry.id   AF-A0A8T1KWG4-F1
#
_cell.length_a   1.000
_cell.length_b   1.000
_cell.length_c   1.000
_cell.angle_alpha   90.00
_cell.angle_beta   90.00
_cell.angle_gamma   90.00
#
_symmetry.space_group_name_H-M   'P 1'
#
loop_
_entity.id
_entity.type
_entity.pdbx_description
1 polymer ?
#
loop_
_entity_poly.entity_id
_entity_poly.type
_entity_poly.pdbx_seq_one_letter_code
_entity_poly.pdbx_strand_id
1 'polypeptide(L)'
;MAGKRKKTHWAVRRKNKQARREGSDEQQQDKETQPDRRADRSDAVHPGSYAAQRQRSETPAADAPSLPTKRRYGLWVAFCGKNYSGMQMNEGVKTIEAELERALFEAGGIAESNYGYLQKIGWSRAARTDKGVHAAGQLLTAKLHVGDDIAAFIAKVNAALPEDIRVMHMVTVTKNFNAKMSCDQRTYEYLAPTFIFGKRARPSTSSKNEEKQAEDNTTLEAHKAFRLSDETLEQLNATLKQYVGTHNFHNFTSKMEPTNPQANRFIISFEAERPFVQNDMEWVRLCVVGQSFLLHHIRKMIGTAVEIVSGVTDPSTIEPAMELTKMDLPKAPSVGLYLAQAHFEVYNMKMEDSIQTSHPPLDLKEPSVAAAVELFKRDFIFDHIMKHEERTRTYAKWLRTMEVLPFDYVAKPYLEWKKEKEEEALRTNRAGRRESAKAARAEIAVQVSNTTEIAAAEEVANSEEVSASS
;
A
#
# COMPACT_ATOMS: atom_id res chain seq x y z
N MET A 1 23.53 -3.29 -45.52
CA MET A 1 22.39 -3.30 -44.57
C MET A 1 22.84 -2.74 -43.23
N ALA A 2 22.49 -1.49 -42.91
CA ALA A 2 22.88 -0.84 -41.65
C ALA A 2 21.71 -0.90 -40.65
N GLY A 3 21.93 -1.55 -39.51
CA GLY A 3 20.93 -1.76 -38.45
C GLY A 3 20.61 -0.48 -37.68
N LYS A 4 19.31 -0.21 -37.49
CA LYS A 4 18.81 0.91 -36.67
C LYS A 4 19.13 0.67 -35.18
N ARG A 5 19.98 1.53 -34.59
CA ARG A 5 20.25 1.58 -33.14
C ARG A 5 18.96 1.95 -32.38
N LYS A 6 18.57 1.13 -31.38
CA LYS A 6 17.49 1.44 -30.43
C LYS A 6 17.85 2.70 -29.63
N LYS A 7 16.93 3.67 -29.55
CA LYS A 7 17.12 4.92 -28.79
C LYS A 7 17.16 4.62 -27.30
N THR A 8 18.18 5.14 -26.61
CA THR A 8 18.32 5.02 -25.15
C THR A 8 17.25 5.85 -24.43
N HIS A 9 16.82 5.36 -23.25
CA HIS A 9 15.82 5.97 -22.35
C HIS A 9 16.03 7.48 -22.09
N TRP A 10 17.28 7.93 -22.13
CA TRP A 10 17.67 9.34 -22.02
C TRP A 10 17.17 10.25 -23.15
N ALA A 11 17.11 9.74 -24.39
CA ALA A 11 16.64 10.50 -25.55
C ALA A 11 15.13 10.78 -25.48
N VAL A 12 14.36 9.84 -24.94
CA VAL A 12 12.91 9.96 -24.73
C VAL A 12 12.61 10.99 -23.63
N ARG A 13 13.37 10.95 -22.53
CA ARG A 13 13.22 11.90 -21.41
C ARG A 13 13.56 13.34 -21.80
N ARG A 14 14.55 13.56 -22.67
CA ARG A 14 14.91 14.90 -23.18
C ARG A 14 13.80 15.45 -24.08
N LYS A 15 13.23 14.62 -24.97
CA LYS A 15 12.11 14.99 -25.83
C LYS A 15 10.84 15.35 -25.04
N ASN A 16 10.51 14.57 -24.01
CA ASN A 16 9.35 14.85 -23.15
C ASN A 16 9.54 16.11 -22.29
N LYS A 17 10.77 16.44 -21.90
CA LYS A 17 11.09 17.68 -21.17
C LYS A 17 11.04 18.91 -22.08
N GLN A 18 11.40 18.75 -23.36
CA GLN A 18 11.33 19.81 -24.35
C GLN A 18 9.89 20.10 -24.78
N ALA A 19 9.07 19.07 -25.02
CA ALA A 19 7.63 19.22 -25.27
C ALA A 19 6.87 19.88 -24.10
N ARG A 20 7.30 19.66 -22.85
CA ARG A 20 6.75 20.34 -21.66
C ARG A 20 7.16 21.82 -21.54
N ARG A 21 8.27 22.22 -22.16
CA ARG A 21 8.71 23.62 -22.18
C ARG A 21 8.05 24.39 -23.32
N GLU A 22 7.95 23.76 -24.49
CA GLU A 22 7.29 24.35 -25.66
C GLU A 22 5.78 24.53 -25.43
N GLY A 23 5.13 23.63 -24.67
CA GLY A 23 3.73 23.81 -24.24
C GLY A 23 3.51 24.78 -23.07
N SER A 24 4.58 25.35 -22.49
CA SER A 24 4.48 26.31 -21.38
C SER A 24 4.58 27.78 -21.81
N ASP A 25 4.95 28.04 -23.07
CA ASP A 25 5.06 29.39 -23.61
C ASP A 25 3.70 29.95 -24.09
N GLU A 26 2.69 29.12 -24.32
CA GLU A 26 1.31 29.56 -24.62
C GLU A 26 0.48 29.94 -23.37
N GLN A 27 1.00 29.75 -22.14
CA GLN A 27 0.32 30.11 -20.89
C GLN A 27 0.89 31.37 -20.21
N GLN A 28 1.56 32.24 -20.96
CA GLN A 28 2.23 33.43 -20.42
C GLN A 28 1.38 34.72 -20.36
N GLN A 29 0.08 34.68 -20.69
CA GLN A 29 -0.80 35.87 -20.64
C GLN A 29 -1.75 35.98 -19.43
N ASP A 30 -1.85 34.98 -18.54
CA ASP A 30 -2.77 35.02 -17.37
C ASP A 30 -2.03 35.08 -16.01
N LYS A 31 -1.08 36.01 -15.84
CA LYS A 31 -0.21 36.08 -14.65
C LYS A 31 -0.47 37.23 -13.68
N GLU A 32 -1.64 37.88 -13.71
CA GLU A 32 -1.95 38.99 -12.80
C GLU A 32 -3.00 38.70 -11.71
N THR A 33 -3.49 37.47 -11.56
CA THR A 33 -4.40 37.10 -10.46
C THR A 33 -4.12 35.70 -9.89
N GLN A 34 -2.90 35.45 -9.39
CA GLN A 34 -2.70 34.32 -8.47
C GLN A 34 -2.92 34.77 -7.02
N PRO A 35 -3.92 34.21 -6.30
CA PRO A 35 -4.08 34.49 -4.88
C PRO A 35 -2.84 34.03 -4.10
N ASP A 36 -2.47 34.75 -3.05
CA ASP A 36 -1.33 34.43 -2.19
C ASP A 36 -1.45 32.99 -1.66
N ARG A 37 -0.49 32.12 -2.01
CA ARG A 37 -0.44 30.71 -1.58
C ARG A 37 -0.31 30.54 -0.06
N ARG A 38 -0.12 31.62 0.70
CA ARG A 38 -0.16 31.63 2.17
C ARG A 38 -1.58 31.74 2.74
N ALA A 39 -2.55 32.23 1.96
CA ALA A 39 -3.92 32.48 2.41
C ALA A 39 -4.76 31.20 2.58
N ASP A 40 -4.31 30.07 2.03
CA ASP A 40 -5.05 28.79 2.04
C ASP A 40 -4.58 27.81 3.13
N ARG A 41 -3.84 28.28 4.13
CA ARG A 41 -3.42 27.44 5.26
C ARG A 41 -4.44 27.61 6.38
N SER A 42 -5.14 26.53 6.75
CA SER A 42 -6.00 26.60 7.92
C SER A 42 -5.19 27.01 9.16
N ASP A 43 -5.68 28.00 9.87
CA ASP A 43 -5.15 28.46 11.16
C ASP A 43 -5.63 27.59 12.33
N ALA A 44 -6.37 26.52 12.02
CA ALA A 44 -6.81 25.53 12.99
C ALA A 44 -5.72 24.47 13.25
N VAL A 45 -5.57 24.09 14.52
CA VAL A 45 -4.77 22.94 14.92
C VAL A 45 -5.32 21.68 14.25
N HIS A 46 -4.45 20.79 13.79
CA HIS A 46 -4.89 19.54 13.19
C HIS A 46 -5.67 18.70 14.23
N PRO A 47 -6.89 18.21 13.94
CA PRO A 47 -7.75 17.55 14.94
C PRO A 47 -7.17 16.23 15.49
N GLY A 48 -6.30 15.57 14.72
CA GLY A 48 -5.54 14.41 15.18
C GLY A 48 -4.27 14.72 15.98
N SER A 49 -3.92 16.00 16.18
CA SER A 49 -2.77 16.39 16.99
C SER A 49 -3.15 16.41 18.47
N TYR A 50 -2.23 15.98 19.33
CA TYR A 50 -2.41 16.13 20.78
C TYR A 50 -2.44 17.60 21.23
N ALA A 51 -1.98 18.53 20.38
CA ALA A 51 -2.18 19.97 20.59
C ALA A 51 -3.67 20.37 20.63
N ALA A 52 -4.55 19.65 19.93
CA ALA A 52 -5.98 19.94 19.90
C ALA A 52 -6.67 19.67 21.25
N GLN A 53 -6.05 18.84 22.09
CA GLN A 53 -6.57 18.45 23.41
C GLN A 53 -6.03 19.32 24.55
N ARG A 54 -5.05 20.20 24.27
CA ARG A 54 -4.45 21.08 25.28
C ARG A 54 -5.31 22.33 25.49
N GLN A 55 -5.56 22.67 26.75
CA GLN A 55 -5.94 24.04 27.10
C GLN A 55 -4.69 24.92 26.94
N ARG A 56 -4.72 25.90 26.03
CA ARG A 56 -3.61 26.84 25.88
C ARG A 56 -3.54 27.71 27.13
N SER A 57 -2.40 27.72 27.82
CA SER A 57 -2.11 28.74 28.81
C SER A 57 -1.88 30.07 28.08
N GLU A 58 -2.67 31.09 28.39
CA GLU A 58 -2.61 32.40 27.71
C GLU A 58 -1.38 33.25 28.05
N THR A 59 -0.45 32.76 28.87
CA THR A 59 0.72 33.52 29.30
C THR A 59 2.01 32.81 28.91
N PRO A 60 2.84 33.38 28.01
CA PRO A 60 4.22 32.92 27.85
C PRO A 60 4.94 33.15 29.18
N ALA A 61 5.61 32.13 29.71
CA ALA A 61 6.51 32.34 30.84
C ALA A 61 7.57 33.38 30.43
N ALA A 62 7.64 34.49 31.17
CA ALA A 62 8.48 35.65 30.83
C ALA A 62 10.00 35.32 30.78
N ASP A 63 10.39 34.16 31.32
CA ASP A 63 11.78 33.70 31.43
C ASP A 63 12.09 32.45 30.57
N ALA A 64 11.30 32.18 29.51
CA ALA A 64 11.58 31.04 28.64
C ALA A 64 12.91 31.24 27.86
N PRO A 65 13.85 30.29 27.91
CA PRO A 65 15.12 30.41 27.19
C PRO A 65 14.88 30.53 25.68
N SER A 66 15.68 31.38 25.02
CA SER A 66 15.57 31.57 23.57
C SER A 66 15.80 30.26 22.83
N LEU A 67 14.84 29.84 22.00
CA LEU A 67 14.98 28.62 21.21
C LEU A 67 16.17 28.71 20.25
N PRO A 68 16.91 27.60 20.02
CA PRO A 68 17.98 27.56 19.03
C PRO A 68 17.54 27.98 17.63
N THR A 69 18.48 28.31 16.74
CA THR A 69 18.12 28.67 15.36
C THR A 69 17.37 27.53 14.65
N LYS A 70 16.24 27.87 14.03
CA LYS A 70 15.40 26.91 13.31
C LYS A 70 16.08 26.44 12.03
N ARG A 71 16.37 25.15 11.91
CA ARG A 71 16.98 24.52 10.71
C ARG A 71 16.10 23.38 10.20
N ARG A 72 16.31 22.94 8.95
CA ARG A 72 15.59 21.78 8.41
C ARG A 72 16.41 20.51 8.64
N TYR A 73 15.75 19.50 9.18
CA TYR A 73 16.33 18.19 9.47
C TYR A 73 15.61 17.09 8.69
N GLY A 74 16.36 16.07 8.30
CA GLY A 74 15.86 14.73 7.99
C GLY A 74 15.96 13.88 9.25
N LEU A 75 14.88 13.16 9.58
CA LEU A 75 14.79 12.29 10.74
C LEU A 75 14.50 10.87 10.25
N TRP A 76 15.42 9.96 10.51
CA TRP A 76 15.21 8.54 10.30
C TRP A 76 14.50 7.96 11.50
N VAL A 77 13.34 7.36 11.24
CA VAL A 77 12.44 6.83 12.27
C VAL A 77 12.13 5.37 12.00
N ALA A 78 12.20 4.57 13.05
CA ALA A 78 11.69 3.22 13.11
C ALA A 78 10.48 3.16 14.04
N PHE A 79 9.47 2.35 13.70
CA PHE A 79 8.30 2.13 14.53
C PHE A 79 7.63 0.77 14.29
N CYS A 80 7.03 0.22 15.33
CA CYS A 80 6.11 -0.92 15.24
C CYS A 80 4.66 -0.42 15.15
N GLY A 81 4.00 -0.67 14.01
CA GLY A 81 2.67 -0.13 13.71
C GLY A 81 1.49 -0.72 14.50
N LYS A 82 1.68 -1.68 15.41
CA LYS A 82 0.58 -2.49 15.98
C LYS A 82 -0.51 -1.66 16.67
N ASN A 83 -0.12 -0.59 17.36
CA ASN A 83 -0.99 0.25 18.18
C ASN A 83 -1.52 1.49 17.43
N TYR A 84 -1.22 1.60 16.13
CA TYR A 84 -1.36 2.86 15.39
C TYR A 84 -2.21 2.68 14.13
N SER A 85 -3.04 3.68 13.85
CA SER A 85 -3.88 3.76 12.64
C SER A 85 -3.11 4.28 11.43
N GLY A 86 -1.85 3.88 11.31
CA GLY A 86 -0.93 4.26 10.23
C GLY A 86 -0.04 5.45 10.57
N MET A 87 0.73 5.87 9.58
CA MET A 87 1.68 6.98 9.70
C MET A 87 0.97 8.33 9.88
N GLN A 88 0.04 8.63 8.98
CA GLN A 88 -0.51 9.97 8.83
C GLN A 88 -1.50 10.28 9.96
N MET A 89 -1.36 11.47 10.54
CA MET A 89 -2.26 12.00 11.56
C MET A 89 -3.71 12.06 11.06
N ASN A 90 -4.64 11.54 11.87
CA ASN A 90 -6.08 11.51 11.62
C ASN A 90 -6.82 11.76 12.96
N GLU A 91 -8.03 12.29 12.89
CA GLU A 91 -8.84 12.60 14.07
C GLU A 91 -9.25 11.34 14.85
N GLY A 92 -9.25 11.44 16.18
CA GLY A 92 -9.78 10.41 17.07
C GLY A 92 -8.98 9.11 17.16
N VAL A 93 -7.82 9.01 16.51
CA VAL A 93 -7.00 7.79 16.48
C VAL A 93 -5.52 8.07 16.74
N LYS A 94 -4.85 7.12 17.41
CA LYS A 94 -3.39 7.18 17.59
C LYS A 94 -2.67 6.95 16.27
N THR A 95 -1.68 7.78 15.98
CA THR A 95 -0.88 7.74 14.73
C THR A 95 0.57 8.04 15.04
N ILE A 96 1.49 7.56 14.18
CA ILE A 96 2.92 7.75 14.38
C ILE A 96 3.29 9.24 14.39
N GLU A 97 2.67 10.03 13.53
CA GLU A 97 2.95 11.47 13.46
C GLU A 97 2.48 12.26 14.67
N ALA A 98 1.37 11.86 15.31
CA ALA A 98 0.94 12.51 16.54
C ALA A 98 1.94 12.28 17.69
N GLU A 99 2.48 11.07 17.81
CA GLU A 99 3.53 10.77 18.79
C GLU A 99 4.82 11.51 18.49
N LEU A 100 5.27 11.52 17.22
CA LEU A 100 6.48 12.24 16.83
C LEU A 100 6.34 13.76 17.01
N GLU A 101 5.21 14.35 16.63
CA GLU A 101 4.97 15.78 16.82
C GLU A 101 5.04 16.15 18.30
N ARG A 102 4.37 15.37 19.17
CA ARG A 102 4.41 15.57 20.62
C ARG A 102 5.82 15.44 21.18
N ALA A 103 6.52 14.35 20.87
CA ALA A 103 7.88 14.14 21.38
C ALA A 103 8.88 15.21 20.91
N LEU A 104 8.76 15.66 19.65
CA LEU A 104 9.57 16.76 19.12
C LEU A 104 9.25 18.09 19.80
N PHE A 105 8.01 18.32 20.17
CA PHE A 105 7.59 19.49 20.94
C PHE A 105 8.10 19.44 22.38
N GLU A 106 7.91 18.33 23.09
CA GLU A 106 8.39 18.12 24.47
C GLU A 106 9.92 18.20 24.57
N ALA A 107 10.65 17.76 23.54
CA ALA A 107 12.11 17.91 23.46
C ALA A 107 12.58 19.36 23.17
N GLY A 108 11.66 20.31 22.98
CA GLY A 108 11.96 21.71 22.66
C GLY A 108 12.23 22.00 21.17
N GLY A 109 12.01 21.02 20.30
CA GLY A 109 12.25 21.14 18.85
C GLY A 109 11.20 21.95 18.10
N ILE A 110 9.99 22.10 18.66
CA ILE A 110 8.87 22.83 18.07
C ILE A 110 8.46 23.95 19.03
N ALA A 111 8.43 25.19 18.53
CA ALA A 111 7.92 26.32 19.30
C ALA A 111 6.41 26.17 19.56
N GLU A 112 5.91 26.67 20.70
CA GLU A 112 4.47 26.64 21.08
C GLU A 112 3.56 27.13 19.95
N SER A 113 3.94 28.23 19.28
CA SER A 113 3.18 28.82 18.16
C SER A 113 3.08 27.94 16.90
N ASN A 114 3.91 26.88 16.81
CA ASN A 114 3.94 25.93 15.71
C ASN A 114 3.39 24.54 16.09
N TYR A 115 3.15 24.27 17.37
CA TYR A 115 2.66 22.96 17.82
C TYR A 115 1.21 22.74 17.37
N GLY A 116 0.93 21.58 16.75
CA GLY A 116 -0.35 21.30 16.12
C GLY A 116 -0.46 21.76 14.66
N TYR A 117 0.60 22.35 14.11
CA TYR A 117 0.65 22.93 12.76
C TYR A 117 1.83 22.37 11.95
N LEU A 118 1.76 21.09 11.58
CA LEU A 118 2.78 20.42 10.77
C LEU A 118 3.17 21.19 9.48
N GLN A 119 2.23 21.94 8.88
CA GLN A 119 2.45 22.82 7.74
C GLN A 119 3.38 24.01 8.01
N LYS A 120 3.43 24.52 9.25
CA LYS A 120 4.31 25.64 9.66
C LYS A 120 5.76 25.18 9.87
N ILE A 121 5.97 23.91 10.19
CA ILE A 121 7.31 23.29 10.30
C ILE A 121 7.75 22.60 9.00
N GLY A 122 6.96 22.65 7.93
CA GLY A 122 7.33 22.08 6.64
C GLY A 122 7.49 20.56 6.70
N TRP A 123 6.59 19.89 7.43
CA TRP A 123 6.55 18.45 7.62
C TRP A 123 6.41 17.70 6.29
N SER A 124 7.22 16.66 6.08
CA SER A 124 7.04 15.72 4.97
C SER A 124 7.55 14.32 5.34
N ARG A 125 7.08 13.29 4.66
CA ARG A 125 7.42 11.88 4.90
C ARG A 125 7.71 11.16 3.59
N ALA A 126 8.66 10.22 3.59
CA ALA A 126 9.07 9.49 2.39
C ALA A 126 8.03 8.47 1.91
N ALA A 127 7.35 7.82 2.86
CA ALA A 127 6.30 6.85 2.60
C ALA A 127 5.11 7.03 3.55
N ARG A 128 3.91 6.72 3.05
CA ARG A 128 2.72 6.54 3.90
C ARG A 128 2.59 5.04 4.17
N THR A 129 2.45 4.67 5.42
CA THR A 129 2.16 3.29 5.83
C THR A 129 0.70 3.17 6.23
N ASP A 130 0.07 2.06 5.83
CA ASP A 130 -1.30 1.73 6.22
C ASP A 130 -1.39 1.38 7.72
N LYS A 131 -2.61 1.27 8.24
CA LYS A 131 -2.87 0.81 9.62
C LYS A 131 -2.17 -0.53 9.89
N GLY A 132 -1.44 -0.59 11.00
CA GLY A 132 -0.72 -1.79 11.43
C GLY A 132 0.60 -2.09 10.70
N VAL A 133 0.96 -1.33 9.65
CA VAL A 133 2.22 -1.54 8.92
C VAL A 133 3.39 -0.90 9.68
N HIS A 134 4.51 -1.61 9.78
CA HIS A 134 5.71 -1.17 10.51
C HIS A 134 6.68 -0.39 9.59
N ALA A 135 7.72 0.23 10.17
CA ALA A 135 8.84 0.78 9.41
C ALA A 135 10.14 0.69 10.21
N ALA A 136 11.25 0.37 9.55
CA ALA A 136 12.61 0.38 10.12
C ALA A 136 13.41 1.61 9.67
N GLY A 137 13.13 2.13 8.47
CA GLY A 137 13.84 3.24 7.86
C GLY A 137 12.90 4.24 7.17
N GLN A 138 11.96 4.81 7.91
CA GLN A 138 11.14 5.92 7.42
C GLN A 138 11.92 7.22 7.53
N LEU A 139 11.99 8.02 6.45
CA LEU A 139 12.51 9.38 6.53
C LEU A 139 11.37 10.39 6.66
N LEU A 140 11.41 11.21 7.71
CA LEU A 140 10.62 12.42 7.84
C LEU A 140 11.49 13.67 7.70
N THR A 141 10.86 14.80 7.42
CA THR A 141 11.55 16.10 7.43
C THR A 141 10.74 17.13 8.16
N ALA A 142 11.40 17.94 8.98
CA ALA A 142 10.78 19.08 9.65
C ALA A 142 11.79 20.21 9.87
N LYS A 143 11.28 21.43 10.07
CA LYS A 143 12.06 22.57 10.53
C LYS A 143 11.97 22.64 12.06
N LEU A 144 13.10 22.43 12.74
CA LEU A 144 13.18 22.21 14.18
C LEU A 144 14.23 23.11 14.85
N HIS A 145 14.08 23.31 16.15
CA HIS A 145 15.00 24.01 17.05
C HIS A 145 15.84 23.00 17.84
N VAL A 146 16.92 22.49 17.26
CA VAL A 146 17.68 21.35 17.83
C VAL A 146 18.88 21.80 18.67
N GLY A 147 19.50 22.94 18.33
CA GLY A 147 20.80 23.33 18.87
C GLY A 147 21.96 22.66 18.12
N ASP A 148 23.14 22.70 18.70
CA ASP A 148 24.37 22.16 18.10
C ASP A 148 24.56 20.66 18.38
N ASP A 149 24.02 20.15 19.49
CA ASP A 149 24.11 18.73 19.87
C ASP A 149 22.87 17.94 19.39
N ILE A 150 22.97 17.39 18.18
CA ILE A 150 21.93 16.56 17.56
C ILE A 150 21.73 15.26 18.35
N ALA A 151 22.79 14.66 18.89
CA ALA A 151 22.71 13.38 19.59
C ALA A 151 21.94 13.51 20.91
N ALA A 152 22.23 14.55 21.70
CA ALA A 152 21.48 14.85 22.92
C ALA A 152 20.01 15.18 22.61
N PHE A 153 19.74 15.87 21.50
CA PHE A 153 18.36 16.12 21.08
C PHE A 153 17.62 14.83 20.69
N ILE A 154 18.24 13.92 19.93
CA ILE A 154 17.68 12.60 19.63
C ILE A 154 17.34 11.85 20.92
N ALA A 155 18.25 11.86 21.91
CA ALA A 155 18.02 11.20 23.20
C ALA A 155 16.80 11.78 23.93
N LYS A 156 16.63 13.11 23.95
CA LYS A 156 15.45 13.78 24.53
C LYS A 156 14.16 13.39 23.82
N VAL A 157 14.17 13.36 22.48
CA VAL A 157 13.00 12.95 21.69
C VAL A 157 12.65 11.49 21.98
N ASN A 158 13.63 10.59 21.98
CA ASN A 158 13.42 9.18 22.25
C ASN A 158 12.93 8.90 23.69
N ALA A 159 13.34 9.73 24.67
CA ALA A 159 12.83 9.63 26.04
C ALA A 159 11.34 10.02 26.15
N ALA A 160 10.85 10.89 25.26
CA ALA A 160 9.43 11.28 25.18
C ALA A 160 8.59 10.33 24.29
N LEU A 161 9.24 9.43 23.52
CA LEU A 161 8.58 8.48 22.64
C LEU A 161 8.31 7.12 23.34
N PRO A 162 7.16 6.50 23.06
CA PRO A 162 6.94 5.09 23.39
C PRO A 162 8.06 4.18 22.85
N GLU A 163 8.34 3.05 23.50
CA GLU A 163 9.45 2.16 23.12
C GLU A 163 9.36 1.62 21.69
N ASP A 164 8.14 1.48 21.18
CA ASP A 164 7.84 1.01 19.84
C ASP A 164 7.95 2.11 18.75
N ILE A 165 8.48 3.31 19.08
CA ILE A 165 8.86 4.37 18.14
C ILE A 165 10.23 4.93 18.52
N ARG A 166 11.16 5.00 17.56
CA ARG A 166 12.50 5.55 17.76
C ARG A 166 12.94 6.43 16.61
N VAL A 167 13.54 7.58 16.94
CA VAL A 167 14.39 8.35 16.03
C VAL A 167 15.77 7.70 16.06
N MET A 168 16.16 7.09 14.95
CA MET A 168 17.39 6.33 14.79
C MET A 168 18.58 7.24 14.49
N HIS A 169 18.34 8.26 13.67
CA HIS A 169 19.37 9.19 13.22
C HIS A 169 18.73 10.50 12.73
N MET A 170 19.47 11.60 12.83
CA MET A 170 19.04 12.90 12.32
C MET A 170 20.19 13.63 11.64
N VAL A 171 19.88 14.29 10.53
CA VAL A 171 20.84 15.12 9.79
C VAL A 171 20.24 16.43 9.35
N THR A 172 21.07 17.46 9.16
CA THR A 172 20.62 18.70 8.53
C THR A 172 20.48 18.51 7.02
N VAL A 173 19.44 19.11 6.44
CA VAL A 173 19.15 19.03 4.99
C VAL A 173 18.92 20.41 4.40
N THR A 174 18.98 20.52 3.08
CA THR A 174 18.74 21.79 2.38
C THR A 174 17.35 22.37 2.69
N LYS A 175 17.22 23.70 2.67
CA LYS A 175 16.00 24.43 3.06
C LYS A 175 14.72 23.96 2.33
N ASN A 176 14.85 23.47 1.10
CA ASN A 176 13.75 23.05 0.23
C ASN A 176 13.59 21.53 0.11
N PHE A 177 14.38 20.75 0.85
CA PHE A 177 14.27 19.29 0.84
C PHE A 177 12.87 18.82 1.26
N ASN A 178 12.34 17.83 0.55
CA ASN A 178 11.06 17.19 0.81
C ASN A 178 11.21 15.68 0.65
N ALA A 179 11.07 14.92 1.74
CA ALA A 179 11.31 13.48 1.76
C ALA A 179 10.44 12.71 0.75
N LYS A 180 9.19 13.14 0.51
CA LYS A 180 8.31 12.47 -0.46
C LYS A 180 8.85 12.62 -1.88
N MET A 181 9.20 13.85 -2.25
CA MET A 181 9.58 14.22 -3.62
C MET A 181 11.02 13.85 -3.96
N SER A 182 11.88 13.80 -2.96
CA SER A 182 13.30 13.46 -3.11
C SER A 182 13.60 11.97 -2.95
N CYS A 183 12.64 11.16 -2.53
CA CYS A 183 12.84 9.73 -2.35
C CYS A 183 12.73 8.99 -3.69
N ASP A 184 13.79 8.28 -4.04
CA ASP A 184 14.00 7.64 -5.34
C ASP A 184 13.34 6.28 -5.44
N GLN A 185 13.48 5.49 -4.37
CA GLN A 185 12.98 4.13 -4.26
C GLN A 185 12.68 3.79 -2.80
N ARG A 186 11.94 2.70 -2.59
CA ARG A 186 11.65 2.17 -1.26
C ARG A 186 11.93 0.68 -1.28
N THR A 187 12.55 0.21 -0.22
CA THR A 187 12.70 -1.21 0.09
C THR A 187 11.67 -1.56 1.14
N TYR A 188 10.79 -2.49 0.78
CA TYR A 188 9.86 -3.11 1.72
C TYR A 188 10.27 -4.55 1.93
N GLU A 189 10.08 -5.00 3.15
CA GLU A 189 10.28 -6.39 3.52
C GLU A 189 8.96 -6.95 4.04
N TYR A 190 8.72 -8.23 3.73
CA TYR A 190 7.57 -8.97 4.20
C TYR A 190 8.04 -10.22 4.94
N LEU A 191 7.87 -10.24 6.26
CA LEU A 191 8.17 -11.39 7.09
C LEU A 191 6.94 -12.30 7.13
N ALA A 192 7.11 -13.57 6.76
CA ALA A 192 6.03 -14.54 6.71
C ALA A 192 6.49 -15.91 7.21
N PRO A 193 5.60 -16.70 7.83
CA PRO A 193 5.91 -18.07 8.16
C PRO A 193 5.91 -18.92 6.88
N THR A 194 6.86 -19.85 6.74
CA THR A 194 7.07 -20.55 5.46
C THR A 194 5.95 -21.52 5.08
N PHE A 195 5.15 -21.98 6.05
CA PHE A 195 4.01 -22.87 5.79
C PHE A 195 3.00 -22.29 4.79
N ILE A 196 2.96 -20.96 4.59
CA ILE A 196 2.08 -20.36 3.59
C ILE A 196 2.40 -20.77 2.16
N PHE A 197 3.60 -21.31 1.91
CA PHE A 197 4.03 -21.82 0.61
C PHE A 197 3.84 -23.33 0.47
N GLY A 198 3.27 -23.99 1.48
CA GLY A 198 2.94 -25.42 1.43
C GLY A 198 1.98 -25.74 0.28
N LYS A 199 2.10 -26.94 -0.28
CA LYS A 199 1.23 -27.39 -1.38
C LYS A 199 -0.22 -27.44 -0.93
N ARG A 200 -1.12 -26.89 -1.75
CA ARG A 200 -2.57 -26.87 -1.54
C ARG A 200 -3.27 -27.44 -2.78
N ALA A 201 -4.42 -28.06 -2.56
CA ALA A 201 -5.21 -28.63 -3.64
C ALA A 201 -5.70 -27.53 -4.59
N ARG A 202 -5.62 -27.78 -5.90
CA ARG A 202 -6.30 -26.93 -6.88
C ARG A 202 -7.81 -27.07 -6.68
N PRO A 203 -8.59 -25.98 -6.73
CA PRO A 203 -10.04 -26.04 -6.82
C PRO A 203 -10.42 -26.70 -8.16
N SER A 204 -10.40 -28.03 -8.22
CA SER A 204 -10.89 -28.78 -9.37
C SER A 204 -12.42 -28.81 -9.30
N THR A 205 -13.03 -28.27 -10.34
CA THR A 205 -14.32 -28.76 -10.84
C THR A 205 -14.19 -30.27 -11.10
N SER A 206 -15.00 -31.06 -10.42
CA SER A 206 -15.27 -32.49 -10.70
C SER A 206 -14.09 -33.46 -10.63
N SER A 207 -13.59 -33.75 -9.42
CA SER A 207 -12.92 -35.02 -9.11
C SER A 207 -13.25 -35.42 -7.66
N LYS A 208 -14.33 -36.17 -7.47
CA LYS A 208 -14.82 -36.62 -6.16
C LYS A 208 -14.00 -37.76 -5.53
N ASN A 209 -12.95 -38.26 -6.18
CA ASN A 209 -12.29 -39.50 -5.77
C ASN A 209 -10.76 -39.34 -5.73
N GLU A 210 -10.23 -38.59 -4.77
CA GLU A 210 -8.90 -38.85 -4.22
C GLU A 210 -8.95 -38.57 -2.71
N GLU A 211 -9.32 -39.59 -1.92
CA GLU A 211 -8.98 -39.66 -0.50
C GLU A 211 -7.45 -39.87 -0.38
N LYS A 212 -6.66 -38.88 -0.80
CA LYS A 212 -5.32 -38.75 -0.24
C LYS A 212 -5.53 -38.36 1.21
N GLN A 213 -4.99 -39.16 2.14
CA GLN A 213 -4.85 -38.82 3.54
C GLN A 213 -4.28 -37.41 3.62
N ALA A 214 -5.16 -36.42 3.77
CA ALA A 214 -4.76 -35.06 3.97
C ALA A 214 -4.25 -35.03 5.39
N GLU A 215 -2.92 -35.13 5.56
CA GLU A 215 -2.28 -34.70 6.79
C GLU A 215 -2.91 -33.36 7.16
N ASP A 216 -3.41 -33.25 8.40
CA ASP A 216 -4.09 -32.05 8.86
C ASP A 216 -3.07 -30.90 9.03
N ASN A 217 -2.70 -30.36 7.87
CA ASN A 217 -1.76 -29.27 7.67
C ASN A 217 -2.31 -27.94 8.19
N THR A 218 -3.42 -27.94 8.92
CA THR A 218 -4.05 -26.75 9.52
C THR A 218 -3.72 -26.57 11.00
N THR A 219 -3.16 -27.61 11.64
CA THR A 219 -2.78 -27.58 13.06
C THR A 219 -1.58 -26.66 13.31
N LEU A 220 -1.47 -26.12 14.53
CA LEU A 220 -0.30 -25.31 14.92
C LEU A 220 0.99 -26.12 14.86
N GLU A 221 0.94 -27.38 15.27
CA GLU A 221 2.10 -28.28 15.25
C GLU A 221 2.56 -28.58 13.82
N ALA A 222 1.64 -28.84 12.88
CA ALA A 222 2.00 -29.01 11.47
C ALA A 222 2.65 -27.74 10.89
N HIS A 223 2.13 -26.56 11.24
CA HIS A 223 2.72 -25.29 10.80
C HIS A 223 4.11 -25.05 11.39
N LYS A 224 4.34 -25.43 12.65
CA LYS A 224 5.65 -25.35 13.32
C LYS A 224 6.62 -26.39 12.73
N ALA A 225 6.14 -27.56 12.33
CA ALA A 225 6.96 -28.61 11.72
C ALA A 225 7.34 -28.32 10.26
N PHE A 226 6.56 -27.53 9.54
CA PHE A 226 6.79 -27.23 8.12
C PHE A 226 8.17 -26.57 7.88
N ARG A 227 8.88 -27.07 6.87
CA ARG A 227 10.14 -26.48 6.38
C ARG A 227 10.06 -26.30 4.87
N LEU A 228 10.48 -25.13 4.39
CA LEU A 228 10.51 -24.79 2.98
C LEU A 228 11.68 -25.52 2.31
N SER A 229 11.40 -26.32 1.28
CA SER A 229 12.47 -26.93 0.49
C SER A 229 13.18 -25.90 -0.39
N ASP A 230 14.44 -26.19 -0.74
CA ASP A 230 15.21 -25.35 -1.66
C ASP A 230 14.52 -25.23 -3.04
N GLU A 231 13.89 -26.29 -3.54
CA GLU A 231 13.13 -26.26 -4.80
C GLU A 231 11.93 -25.31 -4.72
N THR A 232 11.25 -25.29 -3.57
CA THR A 232 10.11 -24.39 -3.35
C THR A 232 10.59 -22.93 -3.23
N LEU A 233 11.74 -22.71 -2.60
CA LEU A 233 12.37 -21.39 -2.52
C LEU A 233 12.82 -20.88 -3.90
N GLU A 234 13.37 -21.76 -4.75
CA GLU A 234 13.69 -21.45 -6.14
C GLU A 234 12.43 -21.11 -6.95
N GLN A 235 11.35 -21.90 -6.80
CA GLN A 235 10.06 -21.61 -7.42
C GLN A 235 9.49 -20.25 -6.97
N LEU A 236 9.60 -19.94 -5.67
CA LEU A 236 9.20 -18.66 -5.11
C LEU A 236 9.99 -17.51 -5.76
N ASN A 237 11.32 -17.60 -5.79
CA ASN A 237 12.17 -16.59 -6.40
C ASN A 237 11.90 -16.42 -7.90
N ALA A 238 11.67 -17.51 -8.64
CA ALA A 238 11.28 -17.46 -10.05
C ALA A 238 9.93 -16.74 -10.25
N THR A 239 8.97 -16.96 -9.34
CA THR A 239 7.66 -16.30 -9.35
C THR A 239 7.79 -14.81 -9.05
N LEU A 240 8.52 -14.45 -7.99
CA LEU A 240 8.73 -13.04 -7.59
C LEU A 240 9.43 -12.23 -8.69
N LYS A 241 10.36 -12.86 -9.42
CA LYS A 241 11.09 -12.22 -10.52
C LYS A 241 10.20 -11.76 -11.67
N GLN A 242 9.01 -12.34 -11.86
CA GLN A 242 8.06 -11.91 -12.90
C GLN A 242 7.53 -10.48 -12.66
N TYR A 243 7.54 -10.01 -11.41
CA TYR A 243 7.13 -8.64 -11.08
C TYR A 243 8.19 -7.58 -11.44
N VAL A 244 9.44 -7.98 -11.69
CA VAL A 244 10.55 -7.05 -11.98
C VAL A 244 10.35 -6.38 -13.34
N GLY A 245 10.59 -5.08 -13.41
CA GLY A 245 10.38 -4.28 -14.61
C GLY A 245 9.24 -3.27 -14.44
N THR A 246 8.87 -2.66 -15.57
CA THR A 246 7.76 -1.69 -15.62
C THR A 246 6.51 -2.40 -16.11
N HIS A 247 5.51 -2.49 -15.24
CA HIS A 247 4.25 -3.17 -15.55
C HIS A 247 3.06 -2.34 -15.09
N ASN A 248 1.88 -2.70 -15.60
CA ASN A 248 0.62 -2.09 -15.21
C ASN A 248 -0.02 -2.85 -14.04
N PHE A 249 0.11 -2.31 -12.82
CA PHE A 249 -0.29 -2.97 -11.59
C PHE A 249 -1.72 -2.64 -11.14
N HIS A 250 -2.63 -2.32 -12.07
CA HIS A 250 -4.00 -1.92 -11.76
C HIS A 250 -4.81 -3.00 -11.01
N ASN A 251 -4.61 -4.30 -11.28
CA ASN A 251 -5.24 -5.40 -10.52
C ASN A 251 -4.60 -5.61 -9.14
N PHE A 252 -3.38 -5.13 -8.95
CA PHE A 252 -2.64 -5.20 -7.68
C PHE A 252 -2.99 -4.04 -6.72
N THR A 253 -3.98 -3.23 -7.05
CA THR A 253 -4.54 -2.21 -6.15
C THR A 253 -6.06 -2.31 -6.14
N SER A 254 -6.71 -1.42 -5.40
CA SER A 254 -8.16 -1.23 -5.43
C SER A 254 -8.50 0.03 -6.23
N LYS A 255 -9.66 0.04 -6.90
CA LYS A 255 -10.24 1.22 -7.57
C LYS A 255 -9.31 1.89 -8.60
N MET A 256 -8.53 1.09 -9.32
CA MET A 256 -7.67 1.57 -10.40
C MET A 256 -8.09 0.91 -11.71
N GLU A 257 -8.31 1.74 -12.72
CA GLU A 257 -8.57 1.28 -14.08
C GLU A 257 -7.25 0.93 -14.78
N PRO A 258 -7.23 -0.08 -15.66
CA PRO A 258 -6.04 -0.46 -16.41
C PRO A 258 -5.54 0.66 -17.34
N THR A 259 -6.43 1.54 -17.80
CA THR A 259 -6.08 2.68 -18.65
C THR A 259 -5.43 3.83 -17.89
N ASN A 260 -5.47 3.83 -16.55
CA ASN A 260 -4.90 4.90 -15.75
C ASN A 260 -3.36 4.81 -15.77
N PRO A 261 -2.63 5.83 -16.28
CA PRO A 261 -1.17 5.79 -16.31
C PRO A 261 -0.53 5.66 -14.92
N GLN A 262 -1.24 6.07 -13.86
CA GLN A 262 -0.82 5.88 -12.47
C GLN A 262 -0.85 4.42 -12.01
N ALA A 263 -1.32 3.47 -12.82
CA ALA A 263 -1.20 2.05 -12.51
C ALA A 263 0.22 1.51 -12.82
N ASN A 264 0.97 2.18 -13.70
CA ASN A 264 2.31 1.73 -14.08
C ASN A 264 3.31 1.95 -12.94
N ARG A 265 3.99 0.88 -12.51
CA ARG A 265 5.05 0.94 -11.49
C ARG A 265 6.29 0.20 -11.97
N PHE A 266 7.43 0.60 -11.41
CA PHE A 266 8.72 -0.01 -11.70
C PHE A 266 9.24 -0.73 -10.45
N ILE A 267 9.33 -2.05 -10.55
CA ILE A 267 9.97 -2.91 -9.55
C ILE A 267 11.40 -3.17 -10.01
N ILE A 268 12.34 -2.93 -9.10
CA ILE A 268 13.78 -2.99 -9.33
C ILE A 268 14.29 -4.39 -9.02
N SER A 269 13.90 -4.94 -7.87
CA SER A 269 14.17 -6.32 -7.47
C SER A 269 13.04 -6.84 -6.58
N PHE A 270 12.85 -8.16 -6.60
CA PHE A 270 11.95 -8.85 -5.69
C PHE A 270 12.45 -10.28 -5.48
N GLU A 271 12.90 -10.58 -4.26
CA GLU A 271 13.52 -11.85 -3.91
C GLU A 271 13.15 -12.29 -2.48
N ALA A 272 13.23 -13.60 -2.24
CA ALA A 272 13.10 -14.22 -0.94
C ALA A 272 14.48 -14.58 -0.41
N GLU A 273 14.76 -14.19 0.83
CA GLU A 273 15.99 -14.60 1.52
C GLU A 273 15.93 -16.06 1.96
N ARG A 274 17.06 -16.57 2.45
CA ARG A 274 17.09 -17.90 3.07
C ARG A 274 16.16 -17.93 4.30
N PRO A 275 15.31 -18.95 4.42
CA PRO A 275 14.49 -19.15 5.62
C PRO A 275 15.33 -19.30 6.88
N PHE A 276 14.75 -18.96 8.02
CA PHE A 276 15.34 -19.13 9.34
C PHE A 276 14.29 -19.57 10.35
N VAL A 277 14.71 -20.30 11.40
CA VAL A 277 13.80 -20.80 12.44
C VAL A 277 13.86 -19.90 13.66
N GLN A 278 12.68 -19.49 14.15
CA GLN A 278 12.52 -18.74 15.39
C GLN A 278 11.17 -19.08 16.05
N ASN A 279 11.19 -19.31 17.37
CA ASN A 279 10.02 -19.77 18.15
C ASN A 279 9.38 -21.04 17.55
N ASP A 280 10.21 -22.03 17.21
CA ASP A 280 9.85 -23.32 16.58
C ASP A 280 9.19 -23.26 15.20
N MET A 281 8.98 -22.06 14.65
CA MET A 281 8.40 -21.82 13.34
C MET A 281 9.48 -21.33 12.38
N GLU A 282 9.43 -21.79 11.13
CA GLU A 282 10.31 -21.29 10.09
C GLU A 282 9.69 -20.07 9.41
N TRP A 283 10.52 -19.05 9.19
CA TRP A 283 10.15 -17.76 8.63
C TRP A 283 11.01 -17.44 7.42
N VAL A 284 10.44 -16.68 6.49
CA VAL A 284 11.13 -16.15 5.32
C VAL A 284 10.85 -14.66 5.18
N ARG A 285 11.86 -13.93 4.74
CA ARG A 285 11.78 -12.50 4.44
C ARG A 285 11.77 -12.30 2.94
N LEU A 286 10.69 -11.69 2.44
CA LEU A 286 10.57 -11.29 1.03
C LEU A 286 10.97 -9.82 0.92
N CYS A 287 12.01 -9.52 0.15
CA CYS A 287 12.53 -8.18 -0.05
C CYS A 287 12.12 -7.66 -1.44
N VAL A 288 11.41 -6.53 -1.47
CA VAL A 288 11.01 -5.86 -2.72
C VAL A 288 11.53 -4.43 -2.74
N VAL A 289 12.25 -4.10 -3.81
CA VAL A 289 12.73 -2.75 -4.09
C VAL A 289 11.98 -2.19 -5.29
N GLY A 290 11.38 -1.01 -5.13
CA GLY A 290 10.63 -0.36 -6.20
C GLY A 290 10.66 1.16 -6.07
N GLN A 291 10.45 1.85 -7.19
CA GLN A 291 10.45 3.32 -7.20
C GLN A 291 9.30 3.89 -6.36
N SER A 292 8.11 3.31 -6.52
CA SER A 292 6.91 3.66 -5.78
C SER A 292 5.94 2.48 -5.76
N PHE A 293 5.01 2.49 -4.82
CA PHE A 293 4.02 1.42 -4.67
C PHE A 293 2.61 2.00 -4.60
N LEU A 294 1.64 1.25 -5.13
CA LEU A 294 0.21 1.55 -5.00
C LEU A 294 -0.32 1.06 -3.63
N LEU A 295 -1.54 1.47 -3.28
CA LEU A 295 -2.24 0.93 -2.12
C LEU A 295 -2.41 -0.59 -2.28
N HIS A 296 -2.11 -1.37 -1.23
CA HIS A 296 -2.15 -2.84 -1.23
C HIS A 296 -1.22 -3.57 -2.21
N HIS A 297 -0.42 -2.85 -3.01
CA HIS A 297 0.38 -3.38 -4.11
C HIS A 297 1.20 -4.61 -3.73
N ILE A 298 2.07 -4.45 -2.74
CA ILE A 298 3.01 -5.48 -2.29
C ILE A 298 2.25 -6.70 -1.76
N ARG A 299 1.19 -6.47 -0.97
CA ARG A 299 0.39 -7.52 -0.36
C ARG A 299 -0.37 -8.35 -1.40
N LYS A 300 -0.79 -7.73 -2.51
CA LYS A 300 -1.40 -8.45 -3.63
C LYS A 300 -0.38 -9.25 -4.43
N MET A 301 0.82 -8.69 -4.69
CA MET A 301 1.90 -9.45 -5.32
C MET A 301 2.27 -10.70 -4.50
N ILE A 302 2.41 -10.54 -3.18
CA ILE A 302 2.73 -11.65 -2.28
C ILE A 302 1.58 -12.67 -2.21
N GLY A 303 0.33 -12.22 -2.13
CA GLY A 303 -0.82 -13.13 -2.11
C GLY A 303 -0.88 -14.00 -3.37
N THR A 304 -0.67 -13.39 -4.54
CA THR A 304 -0.64 -14.13 -5.82
C THR A 304 0.54 -15.08 -5.89
N ALA A 305 1.73 -14.67 -5.45
CA ALA A 305 2.90 -15.55 -5.40
C ALA A 305 2.68 -16.76 -4.47
N VAL A 306 2.03 -16.57 -3.33
CA VAL A 306 1.66 -17.66 -2.41
C VAL A 306 0.79 -18.70 -3.10
N GLU A 307 -0.24 -18.29 -3.84
CA GLU A 307 -1.15 -19.20 -4.55
C GLU A 307 -0.48 -19.96 -5.70
N ILE A 308 0.45 -19.31 -6.41
CA ILE A 308 1.26 -19.95 -7.46
C ILE A 308 2.18 -21.02 -6.85
N VAL A 309 2.93 -20.68 -5.81
CA VAL A 309 3.91 -21.60 -5.18
C VAL A 309 3.21 -22.76 -4.48
N SER A 310 2.06 -22.48 -3.84
CA SER A 310 1.18 -23.50 -3.26
C SER A 310 0.58 -24.45 -4.32
N GLY A 311 0.64 -24.10 -5.61
CA GLY A 311 0.12 -24.90 -6.72
C GLY A 311 -1.35 -24.65 -7.04
N VAL A 312 -2.00 -23.67 -6.42
CA VAL A 312 -3.43 -23.33 -6.62
C VAL A 312 -3.67 -22.73 -8.00
N THR A 313 -2.77 -21.86 -8.45
CA THR A 313 -2.79 -21.29 -9.81
C THR A 313 -1.44 -21.44 -10.49
N ASP A 314 -1.41 -21.17 -11.80
CA ASP A 314 -0.21 -21.28 -12.63
C ASP A 314 0.62 -19.97 -12.63
N PRO A 315 1.97 -20.03 -12.74
CA PRO A 315 2.79 -18.83 -12.89
C PRO A 315 2.35 -17.90 -14.03
N SER A 316 1.77 -18.44 -15.10
CA SER A 316 1.22 -17.67 -16.22
C SER A 316 0.08 -16.72 -15.83
N THR A 317 -0.52 -16.87 -14.64
CA THR A 317 -1.57 -15.94 -14.15
C THR A 317 -1.07 -14.50 -13.97
N ILE A 318 0.23 -14.30 -13.72
CA ILE A 318 0.79 -12.95 -13.45
C ILE A 318 0.69 -12.05 -14.68
N GLU A 319 0.97 -12.58 -15.88
CA GLU A 319 1.02 -11.80 -17.11
C GLU A 319 -0.35 -11.20 -17.46
N PRO A 320 -1.46 -11.97 -17.58
CA PRO A 320 -2.79 -11.43 -17.81
C PRO A 320 -3.22 -10.43 -16.73
N ALA A 321 -2.82 -10.64 -15.46
CA ALA A 321 -3.14 -9.72 -14.37
C ALA A 321 -2.50 -8.32 -14.55
N MET A 322 -1.46 -8.19 -15.39
CA MET A 322 -0.80 -6.94 -15.74
C MET A 322 -1.25 -6.37 -17.11
N GLU A 323 -2.06 -7.10 -17.87
CA GLU A 323 -2.61 -6.65 -19.15
C GLU A 323 -3.90 -5.83 -18.96
N LEU A 324 -4.60 -5.50 -20.04
CA LEU A 324 -5.89 -4.77 -19.98
C LEU A 324 -7.06 -5.68 -19.59
N THR A 325 -6.87 -6.51 -18.57
CA THR A 325 -7.88 -7.45 -18.05
C THR A 325 -8.26 -7.10 -16.61
N LYS A 326 -9.38 -7.59 -16.13
CA LYS A 326 -9.76 -7.52 -14.72
C LYS A 326 -9.70 -8.90 -14.11
N MET A 327 -8.99 -8.97 -12.98
CA MET A 327 -8.78 -10.19 -12.21
C MET A 327 -8.76 -9.84 -10.72
N ASP A 328 -9.49 -10.62 -9.92
CA ASP A 328 -9.42 -10.51 -8.47
C ASP A 328 -8.20 -11.26 -7.94
N LEU A 329 -7.41 -10.58 -7.12
CA LEU A 329 -6.16 -11.10 -6.57
C LEU A 329 -6.22 -11.14 -5.04
N PRO A 330 -5.71 -12.21 -4.42
CA PRO A 330 -5.60 -12.34 -2.98
C PRO A 330 -4.73 -11.22 -2.40
N LYS A 331 -5.07 -10.77 -1.19
CA LYS A 331 -4.32 -9.75 -0.47
C LYS A 331 -3.76 -10.34 0.82
N ALA A 332 -2.45 -10.53 0.87
CA ALA A 332 -1.76 -11.05 2.04
C ALA A 332 -2.03 -10.20 3.31
N PRO A 333 -1.92 -10.75 4.53
CA PRO A 333 -2.05 -9.99 5.78
C PRO A 333 -1.13 -8.76 5.84
N SER A 334 -1.53 -7.68 6.50
CA SER A 334 -0.68 -6.49 6.64
C SER A 334 0.44 -6.64 7.66
N VAL A 335 0.28 -7.55 8.63
CA VAL A 335 1.17 -7.70 9.78
C VAL A 335 2.62 -7.97 9.38
N GLY A 336 2.86 -8.81 8.36
CA GLY A 336 4.21 -9.09 7.90
C GLY A 336 4.91 -7.95 7.16
N LEU A 337 4.18 -6.93 6.71
CA LEU A 337 4.73 -5.88 5.85
C LEU A 337 5.35 -4.75 6.67
N TYR A 338 6.56 -4.34 6.28
CA TYR A 338 7.17 -3.13 6.81
C TYR A 338 8.06 -2.43 5.78
N LEU A 339 8.17 -1.11 5.93
CA LEU A 339 9.13 -0.32 5.17
C LEU A 339 10.52 -0.55 5.77
N ALA A 340 11.38 -1.29 5.08
CA ALA A 340 12.76 -1.50 5.53
C ALA A 340 13.57 -0.20 5.40
N GLN A 341 13.52 0.45 4.23
CA GLN A 341 14.28 1.68 3.99
C GLN A 341 13.70 2.54 2.87
N ALA A 342 13.64 3.86 3.09
CA ALA A 342 13.51 4.84 2.02
C ALA A 342 14.89 5.21 1.47
N HIS A 343 14.98 5.47 0.17
CA HIS A 343 16.26 5.69 -0.51
C HIS A 343 16.35 7.06 -1.17
N PHE A 344 17.54 7.66 -1.13
CA PHE A 344 17.81 9.05 -1.51
C PHE A 344 19.14 9.20 -2.27
N GLU A 345 19.60 8.16 -2.97
CA GLU A 345 20.89 8.16 -3.64
C GLU A 345 21.01 9.30 -4.67
N VAL A 346 19.94 9.62 -5.40
CA VAL A 346 19.97 10.71 -6.39
C VAL A 346 20.09 12.07 -5.71
N TYR A 347 19.53 12.22 -4.51
CA TYR A 347 19.74 13.42 -3.71
C TYR A 347 21.18 13.51 -3.21
N ASN A 348 21.73 12.42 -2.67
CA ASN A 348 23.10 12.37 -2.14
C ASN A 348 24.12 12.73 -3.23
N MET A 349 24.01 12.12 -4.43
CA MET A 349 24.88 12.44 -5.58
C MET A 349 24.85 13.95 -5.92
N LYS A 350 23.67 14.58 -5.95
CA LYS A 350 23.55 16.01 -6.25
C LYS A 350 24.16 16.91 -5.19
N MET A 351 24.20 16.46 -3.94
CA MET A 351 24.80 17.22 -2.85
C MET A 351 26.32 17.10 -2.85
N GLU A 352 26.87 15.93 -3.20
CA GLU A 352 28.32 15.73 -3.39
C GLU A 352 28.88 16.62 -4.50
N ASP A 353 28.16 16.76 -5.61
CA ASP A 353 28.56 17.63 -6.73
C ASP A 353 28.50 19.14 -6.38
N SER A 354 27.86 19.52 -5.27
CA SER A 354 27.72 20.92 -4.87
C SER A 354 28.90 21.37 -4.01
N ILE A 355 29.82 22.12 -4.63
CA ILE A 355 31.04 22.70 -4.02
C ILE A 355 30.75 23.56 -2.76
N GLN A 356 29.51 23.98 -2.52
CA GLN A 356 29.14 25.02 -1.56
C GLN A 356 28.38 24.56 -0.31
N THR A 357 27.94 23.29 -0.22
CA THR A 357 27.14 22.85 0.94
C THR A 357 27.59 21.49 1.46
N SER A 358 28.26 21.46 2.62
CA SER A 358 28.54 20.26 3.41
C SER A 358 27.25 19.77 4.10
N HIS A 359 26.33 19.21 3.32
CA HIS A 359 25.22 18.44 3.85
C HIS A 359 25.62 16.96 3.88
N PRO A 360 25.48 16.27 5.03
CA PRO A 360 25.79 14.85 5.11
C PRO A 360 24.80 14.03 4.23
N PRO A 361 25.23 12.85 3.75
CA PRO A 361 24.37 11.97 2.96
C PRO A 361 23.15 11.52 3.77
N LEU A 362 22.01 11.39 3.10
CA LEU A 362 20.80 10.80 3.66
C LEU A 362 20.80 9.29 3.42
N ASP A 363 21.49 8.56 4.29
CA ASP A 363 21.42 7.11 4.36
C ASP A 363 21.52 6.60 5.81
N LEU A 364 21.50 5.28 5.96
CA LEU A 364 21.57 4.55 7.24
C LEU A 364 22.83 3.66 7.29
N LYS A 365 23.88 4.00 6.54
CA LYS A 365 25.05 3.12 6.37
C LYS A 365 26.04 3.18 7.53
N GLU A 366 25.93 4.18 8.41
CA GLU A 366 26.77 4.23 9.61
C GLU A 366 26.58 2.94 10.41
N PRO A 367 27.66 2.18 10.73
CA PRO A 367 27.53 0.86 11.36
C PRO A 367 26.73 0.85 12.67
N SER A 368 26.89 1.89 13.49
CA SER A 368 26.17 2.04 14.76
C SER A 368 24.65 2.18 14.54
N VAL A 369 24.26 2.99 13.55
CA VAL A 369 22.87 3.25 13.15
C VAL A 369 22.27 2.02 12.50
N ALA A 370 22.98 1.38 11.57
CA ALA A 370 22.55 0.15 10.91
C ALA A 370 22.30 -0.97 11.94
N ALA A 371 23.23 -1.15 12.89
CA ALA A 371 23.07 -2.12 13.97
C ALA A 371 21.85 -1.78 14.86
N ALA A 372 21.63 -0.51 15.20
CA ALA A 372 20.46 -0.09 15.96
C ALA A 372 19.14 -0.35 15.20
N VAL A 373 19.11 -0.14 13.88
CA VAL A 373 17.94 -0.44 13.03
C VAL A 373 17.64 -1.93 13.00
N GLU A 374 18.66 -2.78 12.85
CA GLU A 374 18.47 -4.24 12.87
C GLU A 374 18.05 -4.76 14.25
N LEU A 375 18.60 -4.20 15.34
CA LEU A 375 18.12 -4.50 16.69
C LEU A 375 16.66 -4.11 16.87
N PHE A 376 16.27 -2.92 16.41
CA PHE A 376 14.87 -2.49 16.48
C PHE A 376 13.94 -3.40 15.66
N LYS A 377 14.35 -3.81 14.45
CA LYS A 377 13.62 -4.77 13.63
C LYS A 377 13.39 -6.07 14.40
N ARG A 378 14.45 -6.65 14.98
CA ARG A 378 14.36 -7.90 15.75
C ARG A 378 13.46 -7.76 16.96
N ASP A 379 13.70 -6.74 17.79
CA ASP A 379 13.14 -6.64 19.14
C ASP A 379 11.70 -6.13 19.15
N PHE A 380 11.29 -5.34 18.15
CA PHE A 380 9.94 -4.74 18.12
C PHE A 380 9.09 -5.17 16.93
N ILE A 381 9.68 -5.31 15.73
CA ILE A 381 8.91 -5.64 14.52
C ILE A 381 8.75 -7.16 14.41
N PHE A 382 9.85 -7.91 14.39
CA PHE A 382 9.82 -9.36 14.21
C PHE A 382 9.18 -10.04 15.41
N ASP A 383 9.58 -9.66 16.62
CA ASP A 383 8.94 -10.14 17.85
C ASP A 383 7.42 -9.96 17.82
N HIS A 384 6.93 -8.79 17.39
CA HIS A 384 5.50 -8.55 17.26
C HIS A 384 4.85 -9.46 16.21
N ILE A 385 5.41 -9.55 15.00
CA ILE A 385 4.87 -10.35 13.90
C ILE A 385 4.75 -11.82 14.32
N MET A 386 5.81 -12.35 14.93
CA MET A 386 5.90 -13.75 15.34
C MET A 386 4.92 -14.07 16.48
N LYS A 387 4.91 -13.26 17.55
CA LYS A 387 3.94 -13.42 18.66
C LYS A 387 2.50 -13.21 18.20
N HIS A 388 2.29 -12.32 17.24
CA HIS A 388 0.96 -12.11 16.66
C HIS A 388 0.48 -13.39 15.97
N GLU A 389 1.30 -14.00 15.11
CA GLU A 389 0.91 -15.24 14.43
C GLU A 389 0.66 -16.39 15.40
N GLU A 390 1.52 -16.58 16.40
CA GLU A 390 1.34 -17.63 17.41
C GLU A 390 0.00 -17.49 18.15
N ARG A 391 -0.39 -16.25 18.49
CA ARG A 391 -1.62 -15.99 19.22
C ARG A 391 -2.88 -16.01 18.34
N THR A 392 -2.82 -15.41 17.16
CA THR A 392 -4.03 -15.13 16.36
C THR A 392 -4.19 -16.03 15.15
N ARG A 393 -3.14 -16.77 14.75
CA ARG A 393 -3.14 -17.66 13.58
C ARG A 393 -3.58 -16.92 12.33
N THR A 394 -3.11 -15.68 12.15
CA THR A 394 -3.56 -14.75 11.10
C THR A 394 -3.26 -15.30 9.71
N TYR A 395 -2.07 -15.83 9.47
CA TYR A 395 -1.71 -16.44 8.20
C TYR A 395 -2.49 -17.72 7.95
N ALA A 396 -2.64 -18.58 8.96
CA ALA A 396 -3.45 -19.80 8.87
C ALA A 396 -4.91 -19.51 8.50
N LYS A 397 -5.55 -18.55 9.20
CA LYS A 397 -6.92 -18.12 8.92
C LYS A 397 -7.06 -17.50 7.53
N TRP A 398 -6.06 -16.75 7.09
CA TRP A 398 -6.03 -16.17 5.75
C TRP A 398 -5.97 -17.26 4.67
N LEU A 399 -5.07 -18.24 4.79
CA LEU A 399 -5.01 -19.40 3.88
C LEU A 399 -6.35 -20.14 3.82
N ARG A 400 -6.93 -20.43 5.00
CA ARG A 400 -8.23 -21.10 5.10
C ARG A 400 -9.35 -20.34 4.40
N THR A 401 -9.32 -19.01 4.47
CA THR A 401 -10.30 -18.16 3.77
C THR A 401 -10.17 -18.32 2.25
N MET A 402 -8.94 -18.41 1.73
CA MET A 402 -8.70 -18.62 0.29
C MET A 402 -9.07 -20.04 -0.17
N GLU A 403 -8.95 -21.05 0.71
CA GLU A 403 -9.40 -22.41 0.41
C GLU A 403 -10.93 -22.51 0.34
N VAL A 404 -11.64 -21.85 1.26
CA VAL A 404 -13.10 -21.86 1.33
C VAL A 404 -13.72 -20.99 0.23
N LEU A 405 -13.07 -19.88 -0.10
CA LEU A 405 -13.49 -18.94 -1.15
C LEU A 405 -12.36 -18.76 -2.17
N PRO A 406 -12.15 -19.76 -3.06
CA PRO A 406 -11.08 -19.70 -4.04
C PRO A 406 -11.32 -18.58 -5.05
N PHE A 407 -10.22 -17.97 -5.48
CA PHE A 407 -10.22 -17.05 -6.62
C PHE A 407 -10.33 -17.87 -7.90
N ASP A 408 -11.13 -17.39 -8.87
CA ASP A 408 -11.28 -18.06 -10.15
C ASP A 408 -10.10 -17.79 -11.11
N TYR A 409 -9.31 -16.75 -10.82
CA TYR A 409 -8.22 -16.24 -11.65
C TYR A 409 -8.59 -16.05 -13.13
N VAL A 410 -9.88 -15.84 -13.42
CA VAL A 410 -10.37 -15.64 -14.77
C VAL A 410 -10.07 -14.20 -15.19
N ALA A 411 -9.12 -14.05 -16.11
CA ALA A 411 -8.82 -12.76 -16.71
C ALA A 411 -9.93 -12.37 -17.69
N LYS A 412 -10.74 -11.37 -17.35
CA LYS A 412 -11.76 -10.82 -18.26
C LYS A 412 -11.25 -9.56 -18.95
N PRO A 413 -11.41 -9.39 -20.28
CA PRO A 413 -11.14 -8.11 -20.94
C PRO A 413 -11.83 -6.95 -20.22
N TYR A 414 -11.11 -5.84 -20.00
CA TYR A 414 -11.61 -4.75 -19.16
C TYR A 414 -12.96 -4.17 -19.62
N LEU A 415 -13.18 -4.05 -20.93
CA LEU A 415 -14.42 -3.51 -21.49
C LEU A 415 -15.62 -4.43 -21.22
N GLU A 416 -15.41 -5.75 -21.30
CA GLU A 416 -16.46 -6.75 -21.00
C GLU A 416 -16.78 -6.74 -19.51
N TRP A 417 -15.75 -6.80 -18.66
CA TRP A 417 -15.92 -6.70 -17.21
C TRP A 417 -16.63 -5.41 -16.78
N LYS A 418 -16.28 -4.28 -17.41
CA LYS A 418 -16.90 -2.98 -17.11
C LYS A 418 -18.39 -3.00 -17.45
N LYS A 419 -18.74 -3.51 -18.64
CA LYS A 419 -20.14 -3.65 -19.07
C LYS A 419 -20.94 -4.53 -18.11
N GLU A 420 -20.41 -5.70 -17.73
CA GLU A 420 -21.05 -6.59 -16.75
C GLU A 420 -21.31 -5.89 -15.40
N LYS A 421 -20.32 -5.12 -14.89
CA LYS A 421 -20.45 -4.41 -13.61
C LYS A 421 -21.42 -3.24 -13.67
N GLU A 422 -21.48 -2.54 -14.80
CA GLU A 422 -22.49 -1.49 -15.03
C GLU A 422 -23.89 -2.09 -15.06
N GLU A 423 -24.08 -3.23 -15.75
CA GLU A 423 -25.35 -3.98 -15.76
C GLU A 423 -25.74 -4.51 -14.38
N GLU A 424 -24.79 -5.06 -13.61
CA GLU A 424 -25.02 -5.55 -12.24
C GLU A 424 -25.39 -4.39 -11.29
N ALA A 425 -24.72 -3.25 -11.42
CA ALA A 425 -25.02 -2.05 -10.64
C ALA A 425 -26.43 -1.52 -10.97
N LEU A 426 -26.82 -1.53 -12.24
CA LEU A 426 -28.19 -1.22 -12.66
C LEU A 426 -29.19 -2.17 -11.99
N ARG A 427 -28.99 -3.49 -12.04
CA ARG A 427 -29.90 -4.49 -11.43
C ARG A 427 -30.04 -4.34 -9.92
N THR A 428 -28.97 -3.99 -9.21
CA THR A 428 -28.96 -3.94 -7.73
C THR A 428 -29.41 -2.59 -7.16
N ASN A 429 -29.28 -1.51 -7.92
CA ASN A 429 -29.70 -0.18 -7.47
C ASN A 429 -31.24 -0.05 -7.43
N ARG A 430 -31.76 0.82 -6.55
CA ARG A 430 -33.21 0.96 -6.29
C ARG A 430 -34.00 1.34 -7.55
N ALA A 431 -33.39 2.12 -8.44
CA ALA A 431 -33.96 2.50 -9.72
C ALA A 431 -34.09 1.30 -10.68
N GLY A 432 -33.03 0.52 -10.87
CA GLY A 432 -33.09 -0.64 -11.76
C GLY A 432 -33.91 -1.81 -11.20
N ARG A 433 -33.99 -1.99 -9.88
CA ARG A 433 -35.00 -2.91 -9.29
C ARG A 433 -36.43 -2.52 -9.66
N ARG A 434 -36.72 -1.21 -9.69
CA ARG A 434 -38.03 -0.68 -10.10
C ARG A 434 -38.29 -0.90 -11.59
N GLU A 435 -37.27 -0.73 -12.41
CA GLU A 435 -37.34 -0.88 -13.86
C GLU A 435 -37.45 -2.36 -14.29
N SER A 436 -36.67 -3.26 -13.68
CA SER A 436 -36.82 -4.72 -13.86
C SER A 436 -38.19 -5.22 -13.38
N ALA A 437 -38.72 -4.70 -12.26
CA ALA A 437 -40.06 -5.04 -11.81
C ALA A 437 -41.16 -4.50 -12.77
N LYS A 438 -40.93 -3.36 -13.44
CA LYS A 438 -41.83 -2.82 -14.46
C LYS A 438 -41.79 -3.66 -15.74
N ALA A 439 -40.61 -4.08 -16.17
CA ALA A 439 -40.42 -4.96 -17.34
C ALA A 439 -41.07 -6.33 -17.11
N ALA A 440 -40.85 -6.95 -15.96
CA ALA A 440 -41.46 -8.24 -15.61
C ALA A 440 -43.00 -8.15 -15.54
N ARG A 441 -43.56 -7.04 -15.02
CA ARG A 441 -45.01 -6.80 -15.03
C ARG A 441 -45.56 -6.63 -16.44
N ALA A 442 -44.81 -6.00 -17.34
CA ALA A 442 -45.20 -5.84 -18.73
C ALA A 442 -45.19 -7.19 -19.48
N GLU A 443 -44.17 -8.03 -19.27
CA GLU A 443 -44.13 -9.39 -19.83
C GLU A 443 -45.28 -10.27 -19.34
N ILE A 444 -45.58 -10.24 -18.03
CA ILE A 444 -46.72 -10.97 -17.46
C ILE A 444 -48.03 -10.45 -18.07
N ALA A 445 -48.20 -9.14 -18.24
CA ALA A 445 -49.40 -8.58 -18.86
C ALA A 445 -49.58 -9.03 -20.32
N VAL A 446 -48.50 -9.12 -21.09
CA VAL A 446 -48.51 -9.63 -22.47
C VAL A 446 -48.84 -11.13 -22.50
N GLN A 447 -48.26 -11.93 -21.59
CA GLN A 447 -48.57 -13.36 -21.50
C GLN A 447 -50.03 -13.61 -21.12
N VAL A 448 -50.56 -12.85 -20.15
CA VAL A 448 -51.97 -12.96 -19.73
C VAL A 448 -52.90 -12.57 -20.87
N SER A 449 -52.60 -11.49 -21.60
CA SER A 449 -53.37 -11.06 -22.78
C SER A 449 -53.42 -12.13 -23.87
N ASN A 450 -52.27 -12.74 -24.19
CA ASN A 450 -52.20 -13.80 -25.18
C ASN A 450 -52.99 -15.04 -24.74
N THR A 451 -52.96 -15.41 -23.45
CA THR A 451 -53.76 -16.54 -22.95
C THR A 451 -55.26 -16.27 -22.97
N THR A 452 -55.70 -15.03 -22.71
CA THR A 452 -57.12 -14.67 -22.79
C THR A 452 -57.64 -14.63 -24.23
N GLU A 453 -56.82 -14.20 -25.19
CA GLU A 453 -57.19 -14.25 -26.61
C GLU A 453 -57.32 -15.69 -27.13
N ILE A 454 -56.43 -16.59 -26.69
CA ILE A 454 -56.51 -18.02 -27.06
C ILE A 454 -57.76 -18.66 -26.45
N ALA A 455 -58.06 -18.39 -25.17
CA ALA A 455 -59.25 -18.93 -24.51
C ALA A 455 -60.56 -18.41 -25.13
N ALA A 456 -60.61 -17.14 -25.52
CA ALA A 456 -61.77 -16.57 -26.21
C ALA A 456 -61.97 -17.16 -27.61
N ALA A 457 -60.88 -17.46 -28.34
CA ALA A 457 -60.95 -18.12 -29.64
C ALA A 457 -61.45 -19.57 -29.54
N GLU A 458 -61.06 -20.30 -28.49
CA GLU A 458 -61.55 -21.66 -28.21
C GLU A 458 -63.04 -21.67 -27.84
N GLU A 459 -63.52 -20.69 -27.07
CA GLU A 459 -64.93 -20.61 -26.66
C GLU A 459 -65.86 -20.30 -27.84
N VAL A 460 -65.42 -19.45 -28.78
CA VAL A 460 -66.17 -19.14 -30.00
C VAL A 460 -66.22 -20.36 -30.93
N ALA A 461 -65.11 -21.07 -31.11
CA ALA A 461 -65.07 -22.31 -31.91
C ALA A 461 -66.00 -23.40 -31.35
N ASN A 462 -66.06 -23.54 -30.02
CA ASN A 462 -66.94 -24.51 -29.36
C ASN A 462 -68.43 -24.12 -29.47
N SER A 463 -68.74 -22.82 -29.52
CA SER A 463 -70.12 -22.34 -29.70
C SER A 463 -70.65 -22.53 -31.12
N GLU A 464 -69.78 -22.46 -32.14
CA GLU A 464 -70.15 -22.71 -33.54
C GLU A 464 -70.40 -24.21 -33.81
N GLU A 465 -69.64 -25.13 -33.21
CA GLU A 465 -69.88 -26.58 -33.35
C GLU A 465 -71.22 -27.04 -32.73
N VAL A 466 -71.64 -26.44 -31.61
CA VAL A 466 -72.92 -26.78 -30.96
C VAL A 466 -74.12 -26.30 -31.79
N SER A 467 -73.98 -25.19 -32.52
CA SER A 467 -75.04 -24.63 -33.37
C SER A 467 -75.26 -25.39 -34.70
N ALA A 468 -74.28 -26.19 -35.14
CA ALA A 468 -74.36 -26.95 -36.39
C ALA A 468 -74.95 -28.37 -36.22
N SER A 469 -75.31 -28.79 -35.00
CA SER A 469 -75.86 -30.13 -34.71
C SER A 469 -77.32 -30.14 -34.22
N SER A 470 -78.03 -29.01 -34.29
CA SER A 470 -79.45 -28.88 -33.91
C SER A 470 -80.39 -28.83 -35.11
#